data_AF-A0A430C4G2-F1
#
_entry.id   AF-A0A430C4G2-F1
#
_cell.length_a   1.000
_cell.length_b   1.000
_cell.length_c   1.000
_cell.angle_alpha   90.00
_cell.angle_beta   90.00
_cell.angle_gamma   90.00
#
_symmetry.space_group_name_H-M   'P 1'
#
loop_
_entity.id
_entity.type
_entity.pdbx_description
1 polymer ?
#
loop_
_entity_poly.entity_id
_entity_poly.type
_entity_poly.pdbx_seq_one_letter_code
_entity_poly.pdbx_strand_id
1 'polypeptide(L)'
;MTVSADDFEKSEDELLLDLAHQLILSGEIRYSGPINDEGKKERARRWMNGFLASLKGAICNDPRVVIYLNDPSSQNVTDIAGIVVDILSASTISVPVGTLTVLIVKGRLQNLCA
;
A
#
# COMPACT_ATOMS: atom_id res chain seq x y z
N MET A 1 11.98 2.96 6.35
CA MET A 1 11.88 3.61 5.01
C MET A 1 10.92 4.76 5.15
N THR A 2 11.37 5.98 4.89
CA THR A 2 10.54 7.19 4.83
C THR A 2 9.93 7.28 3.43
N VAL A 3 8.61 7.47 3.36
CA VAL A 3 7.90 7.77 2.11
C VAL A 3 8.38 9.16 1.64
N SER A 4 8.90 9.29 0.42
CA SER A 4 9.28 10.59 -0.15
C SER A 4 8.15 11.15 -1.02
N ALA A 5 8.15 12.45 -1.26
CA ALA A 5 7.21 13.08 -2.20
C ALA A 5 7.38 12.52 -3.63
N ASP A 6 8.62 12.18 -4.01
CA ASP A 6 8.94 11.59 -5.32
C ASP A 6 8.29 10.22 -5.53
N ASP A 7 8.04 9.46 -4.45
CA ASP A 7 7.34 8.18 -4.55
C ASP A 7 5.89 8.35 -5.02
N PHE A 8 5.27 9.51 -4.79
CA PHE A 8 3.93 9.82 -5.29
C PHE A 8 3.90 10.18 -6.78
N GLU A 9 5.04 10.48 -7.41
CA GLU A 9 5.13 10.77 -8.84
C GLU A 9 5.08 9.48 -9.68
N LYS A 10 5.52 8.34 -9.12
CA LYS A 10 5.48 7.03 -9.79
C LYS A 10 4.06 6.60 -10.13
N SER A 11 3.88 5.96 -11.29
CA SER A 11 2.60 5.37 -11.69
C SER A 11 2.20 4.18 -10.79
N GLU A 12 0.90 3.83 -10.74
CA GLU A 12 0.45 2.64 -9.99
C GLU A 12 1.15 1.37 -10.49
N ASP A 13 1.37 1.26 -11.80
CA ASP A 13 2.05 0.12 -12.41
C ASP A 13 3.52 0.00 -12.00
N GLU A 14 4.25 1.13 -11.92
CA GLU A 14 5.62 1.15 -11.40
C GLU A 14 5.67 0.77 -9.93
N LEU A 15 4.76 1.32 -9.12
CA LEU A 15 4.66 0.98 -7.70
C LEU A 15 4.29 -0.50 -7.47
N LEU A 16 3.43 -1.08 -8.32
CA LEU A 16 3.10 -2.50 -8.26
C LEU A 16 4.28 -3.39 -8.65
N LEU A 17 5.13 -2.95 -9.59
CA LEU A 17 6.36 -3.66 -9.94
C LEU A 17 7.40 -3.57 -8.82
N ASP A 18 7.59 -2.39 -8.23
CA ASP A 18 8.46 -2.19 -7.06
C ASP A 18 8.01 -3.07 -5.90
N LEU A 19 6.70 -3.09 -5.62
CA LEU A 19 6.10 -3.96 -4.61
C LEU A 19 6.36 -5.44 -4.93
N ALA A 20 6.17 -5.86 -6.19
CA ALA A 20 6.41 -7.24 -6.59
C ALA A 20 7.88 -7.64 -6.35
N HIS A 21 8.84 -6.77 -6.69
CA HIS A 21 10.26 -7.03 -6.45
C HIS A 21 10.57 -7.12 -4.95
N GLN A 22 10.03 -6.22 -4.14
CA GLN A 22 10.23 -6.26 -2.70
C GLN A 22 9.63 -7.51 -2.04
N LEU A 23 8.43 -7.93 -2.46
CA LEU A 23 7.78 -9.14 -1.96
C LEU A 23 8.51 -10.43 -2.38
N ILE A 24 9.19 -10.41 -3.53
CA ILE A 24 10.08 -11.51 -3.94
C ILE A 24 11.30 -11.56 -3.02
N LEU A 25 11.93 -10.41 -2.78
CA LEU A 25 13.13 -10.32 -1.96
C LEU A 25 12.86 -10.70 -0.50
N SER A 26 11.69 -10.37 0.04
CA SER A 26 11.28 -10.80 1.39
C SER A 26 10.79 -12.25 1.45
N GLY A 27 10.57 -12.90 0.30
CA GLY A 27 10.10 -14.29 0.23
C GLY A 27 8.58 -14.47 0.42
N GLU A 28 7.83 -13.37 0.49
CA GLU A 28 6.36 -13.32 0.61
C GLU A 28 5.66 -13.84 -0.65
N ILE A 29 6.24 -13.60 -1.83
CA ILE A 29 5.77 -14.15 -3.10
C ILE A 29 6.85 -15.03 -3.71
N ARG A 30 6.46 -16.24 -4.11
CA ARG A 30 7.32 -17.18 -4.84
C ARG A 30 6.73 -17.52 -6.20
N TYR A 31 7.63 -17.75 -7.16
CA TYR A 31 7.30 -18.16 -8.51
C TYR A 31 7.91 -19.52 -8.81
N SER A 32 7.16 -20.36 -9.52
CA SER A 32 7.59 -21.69 -9.93
C SER A 32 8.25 -21.68 -11.33
N GLY A 33 8.50 -20.51 -11.92
CA GLY A 33 9.03 -20.37 -13.29
C GLY A 33 9.21 -18.91 -13.71
N PRO A 34 9.71 -18.64 -14.94
CA PRO A 34 9.88 -17.30 -15.46
C PRO A 34 8.52 -16.60 -15.57
N ILE A 35 8.45 -15.38 -15.03
CA ILE A 35 7.24 -14.57 -15.04
C ILE A 35 7.52 -13.21 -15.68
N ASN A 36 6.60 -12.76 -16.52
CA ASN A 36 6.64 -11.42 -17.10
C ASN A 36 6.17 -10.37 -16.10
N ASP A 37 6.40 -9.10 -16.43
CA ASP A 37 6.09 -7.98 -15.54
C ASP A 37 4.59 -7.85 -15.25
N GLU A 38 3.72 -8.18 -16.21
CA GLU A 38 2.26 -8.29 -15.97
C GLU A 38 1.93 -9.33 -14.89
N GLY A 39 2.53 -10.51 -14.95
CA GLY A 39 2.32 -11.55 -13.95
C GLY A 39 2.85 -11.15 -12.57
N LYS A 40 3.94 -10.39 -12.50
CA LYS A 40 4.46 -9.82 -11.24
C LYS A 40 3.48 -8.82 -10.63
N LYS A 41 2.98 -7.88 -11.43
CA LYS A 41 1.98 -6.88 -11.01
C LYS A 41 0.71 -7.53 -10.46
N GLU A 42 0.16 -8.51 -11.18
CA GLU A 42 -1.05 -9.22 -10.75
C GLU A 42 -0.86 -9.95 -9.42
N ARG A 43 0.31 -10.59 -9.22
CA ARG A 43 0.58 -11.31 -7.98
C ARG A 43 0.80 -10.37 -6.79
N ALA A 44 1.51 -9.27 -6.99
CA ALA A 44 1.63 -8.20 -6.00
C ALA A 44 0.27 -7.60 -5.65
N ARG A 45 -0.59 -7.36 -6.65
CA ARG A 45 -1.96 -6.86 -6.44
C ARG A 45 -2.80 -7.83 -5.63
N ARG A 46 -2.74 -9.14 -5.92
CA ARG A 46 -3.47 -10.17 -5.14
C ARG A 46 -2.99 -10.25 -3.70
N TRP A 47 -1.67 -10.30 -3.50
CA TRP A 47 -1.08 -10.30 -2.17
C TRP A 47 -1.50 -9.04 -1.39
N MET A 48 -1.42 -7.87 -2.02
CA MET A 48 -1.82 -6.60 -1.42
C MET A 48 -3.31 -6.59 -1.07
N ASN A 49 -4.20 -7.06 -1.95
CA ASN A 49 -5.64 -7.12 -1.66
C ASN A 49 -5.94 -8.02 -0.44
N GLY A 50 -5.28 -9.17 -0.32
CA GLY A 50 -5.43 -10.04 0.86
C GLY A 50 -4.93 -9.37 2.14
N PHE A 51 -3.78 -8.72 2.04
CA PHE A 51 -3.19 -7.98 3.15
C PHE A 51 -4.07 -6.77 3.58
N LEU A 52 -4.56 -5.97 2.64
CA LEU A 52 -5.46 -4.85 2.92
C LEU A 52 -6.81 -5.30 3.47
N ALA A 53 -7.34 -6.45 3.04
CA ALA A 53 -8.55 -7.00 3.65
C ALA A 53 -8.36 -7.27 5.15
N SER A 54 -7.18 -7.72 5.57
CA SER A 54 -6.86 -7.93 6.99
C SER A 54 -6.72 -6.63 7.78
N LEU A 55 -6.27 -5.55 7.13
CA LEU A 55 -6.06 -4.24 7.73
C LEU A 55 -7.22 -3.25 7.53
N LYS A 56 -8.25 -3.62 6.75
CA LYS A 56 -9.38 -2.74 6.43
C LYS A 56 -9.98 -2.12 7.69
N GLY A 57 -10.20 -2.93 8.73
CA GLY A 57 -10.74 -2.44 10.00
C GLY A 57 -9.83 -1.46 10.73
N ALA A 58 -8.52 -1.67 10.71
CA ALA A 58 -7.57 -0.77 11.36
C ALA A 58 -7.42 0.56 10.60
N ILE A 59 -7.39 0.50 9.27
CA ILE A 59 -7.25 1.68 8.41
C ILE A 59 -8.55 2.49 8.36
N CYS A 60 -9.67 1.85 8.03
CA CYS A 60 -10.93 2.56 7.77
C CYS A 60 -11.65 3.05 9.03
N ASN A 61 -11.32 2.50 10.20
CA ASN A 61 -11.86 2.98 11.47
C ASN A 61 -10.92 3.98 12.19
N ASP A 62 -9.73 4.27 11.64
CA ASP A 62 -8.89 5.32 12.21
C ASP A 62 -9.61 6.68 12.02
N PRO A 63 -9.88 7.44 13.09
CA PRO A 63 -10.62 8.70 13.01
C PRO A 63 -10.03 9.70 12.02
N ARG A 64 -8.70 9.70 11.85
CA ARG A 64 -8.00 10.61 10.96
C ARG A 64 -8.21 10.23 9.50
N VAL A 65 -8.21 8.92 9.21
CA VAL A 65 -8.56 8.39 7.87
C VAL A 65 -10.02 8.69 7.55
N VAL A 66 -10.94 8.53 8.51
CA VAL A 66 -12.36 8.87 8.31
C VAL A 66 -12.55 10.35 8.01
N ILE A 67 -11.84 11.24 8.72
CA ILE A 67 -11.89 12.69 8.46
C ILE A 67 -11.40 12.99 7.05
N TYR A 68 -10.26 12.44 6.64
CA TYR A 68 -9.72 12.64 5.29
C TYR A 68 -10.64 12.10 4.19
N LEU A 69 -11.30 10.97 4.40
CA LEU A 69 -12.25 10.43 3.42
C LEU A 69 -13.50 11.29 3.26
N ASN A 70 -13.95 11.97 4.33
CA ASN A 70 -15.09 12.88 4.30
C ASN A 70 -14.72 14.28 3.79
N ASP A 71 -13.52 14.75 4.09
CA ASP A 71 -12.99 16.03 3.64
C ASP A 71 -11.50 15.91 3.27
N PRO A 72 -11.19 15.54 2.02
CA PRO A 72 -9.82 15.40 1.54
C PRO A 72 -9.03 16.72 1.57
N SER A 73 -9.71 17.87 1.66
CA SER A 73 -9.08 19.18 1.73
C SER A 73 -8.65 19.58 3.15
N SER A 74 -9.15 18.86 4.16
CA SER A 74 -8.85 19.12 5.57
C SER A 74 -7.49 18.58 6.04
N GLN A 75 -6.88 17.65 5.31
CA GLN A 75 -5.62 17.02 5.69
C GLN A 75 -4.68 16.81 4.50
N ASN A 76 -3.37 16.89 4.75
CA ASN A 76 -2.36 16.64 3.73
C ASN A 76 -2.25 15.14 3.44
N VAL A 77 -2.09 14.77 2.16
CA VAL A 77 -1.89 13.38 1.72
C VAL A 77 -0.70 12.72 2.42
N THR A 78 0.33 13.51 2.77
CA THR A 78 1.52 13.05 3.51
C THR A 78 1.21 12.68 4.96
N ASP A 79 0.27 13.40 5.60
CA ASP A 79 -0.14 13.09 6.98
C ASP A 79 -0.90 11.76 7.01
N ILE A 80 -1.76 11.52 6.01
CA ILE A 80 -2.45 10.25 5.83
C ILE A 80 -1.49 9.12 5.51
N ALA A 81 -0.47 9.39 4.69
CA ALA A 81 0.59 8.42 4.45
C ALA A 81 1.29 8.04 5.76
N GLY A 82 1.60 9.00 6.64
CA GLY A 82 2.17 8.73 7.97
C GLY A 82 1.28 7.82 8.82
N ILE A 83 -0.03 8.07 8.83
CA ILE A 83 -0.99 7.22 9.57
C ILE A 83 -1.00 5.79 9.05
N VAL A 84 -1.02 5.63 7.73
CA VAL A 84 -0.97 4.30 7.10
C VAL A 84 0.37 3.61 7.41
N VAL A 85 1.49 4.33 7.41
CA VAL A 85 2.81 3.78 7.83
C VAL A 85 2.76 3.26 9.26
N ASP A 86 2.16 4.00 10.20
CA ASP A 86 2.06 3.57 11.60
C ASP A 86 1.25 2.28 11.74
N ILE A 87 0.10 2.19 11.06
CA ILE A 87 -0.76 0.99 11.06
C ILE A 87 -0.02 -0.20 10.44
N LEU A 88 0.68 0.01 9.33
CA LEU A 88 1.48 -1.02 8.67
C LEU A 88 2.63 -1.50 9.55
N SER A 89 3.31 -0.57 10.24
CA SER A 89 4.43 -0.89 11.13
C SER A 89 3.98 -1.64 12.39
N ALA A 90 2.74 -1.42 12.83
CA ALA A 90 2.12 -2.18 13.92
C ALA A 90 1.68 -3.59 13.50
N SER A 91 1.43 -3.82 12.20
CA SER A 91 1.21 -5.16 11.67
C SER A 91 2.56 -5.89 11.70
N THR A 92 2.66 -7.01 12.42
CA THR A 92 3.92 -7.76 12.63
C THR A 92 4.48 -8.43 11.36
N ILE A 93 4.06 -7.97 10.18
CA ILE A 93 4.39 -8.52 8.89
C ILE A 93 5.62 -7.77 8.36
N SER A 94 6.59 -8.52 7.84
CA SER A 94 7.81 -7.94 7.26
C SER A 94 7.52 -7.41 5.86
N VAL A 95 6.76 -6.31 5.80
CA VAL A 95 6.28 -5.73 4.55
C VAL A 95 7.03 -4.47 4.15
N PRO A 96 7.12 -4.19 2.83
CA PRO A 96 7.69 -2.94 2.36
C PRO A 96 6.70 -1.79 2.58
N VAL A 97 6.73 -1.27 3.80
CA VAL A 97 5.78 -0.26 4.31
C VAL A 97 5.71 0.97 3.39
N GLY A 98 6.82 1.45 2.84
CA GLY A 98 6.85 2.65 2.01
C GLY A 98 6.01 2.54 0.73
N THR A 99 6.32 1.54 -0.11
CA THR A 99 5.61 1.32 -1.38
C THR A 99 4.13 0.98 -1.16
N LEU A 100 3.82 0.21 -0.11
CA LEU A 100 2.44 -0.10 0.25
C LEU A 100 1.65 1.13 0.66
N THR A 101 2.22 2.00 1.50
CA THR A 101 1.58 3.26 1.90
C THR A 101 1.18 4.07 0.69
N VAL A 102 2.08 4.27 -0.27
CA VAL A 102 1.80 5.09 -1.46
C VAL A 102 0.69 4.45 -2.30
N LEU A 103 0.73 3.14 -2.53
CA LEU A 103 -0.32 2.40 -3.26
C LEU A 103 -1.69 2.51 -2.58
N ILE A 104 -1.73 2.46 -1.26
CA ILE A 104 -2.96 2.61 -0.47
C ILE A 104 -3.51 4.03 -0.64
N VAL A 105 -2.69 5.04 -0.37
CA VAL A 105 -3.13 6.44 -0.32
C VAL A 105 -3.48 6.99 -1.70
N LYS A 106 -2.74 6.63 -2.76
CA LYS A 106 -2.91 7.20 -4.10
C LYS A 106 -4.16 6.74 -4.85
N GLY A 107 -4.61 5.50 -4.63
CA GLY A 107 -5.67 4.93 -5.48
C GLY A 107 -6.60 3.93 -4.81
N ARG A 108 -6.35 3.57 -3.55
CA ARG A 108 -7.07 2.45 -2.91
C ARG A 108 -7.74 2.78 -1.60
N LEU A 109 -7.41 3.88 -0.94
CA LEU A 109 -8.00 4.21 0.36
C LEU A 109 -9.53 4.41 0.27
N GLN A 110 -10.00 5.15 -0.73
CA GLN A 110 -11.44 5.30 -1.00
C GLN A 110 -12.10 3.96 -1.32
N ASN A 111 -11.52 3.16 -2.22
CA ASN A 111 -12.06 1.85 -2.59
C ASN A 111 -12.02 0.82 -1.45
N LEU A 112 -11.02 0.93 -0.57
CA LEU A 112 -10.85 0.05 0.59
C LEU A 112 -11.91 0.34 1.66
N CYS A 113 -12.22 1.63 1.87
CA CYS A 113 -13.12 2.10 2.92
C CYS A 113 -14.54 2.43 2.43
N ALA A 114 -14.85 2.17 1.16
CA ALA A 114 -16.21 2.13 0.64
C ALA A 114 -17.02 0.92 1.16
#